data_AF-A0A939Z3T3-F1
#
_entry.id   AF-A0A939Z3T3-F1
#
_cell.length_a   1.000
_cell.length_b   1.000
_cell.length_c   1.000
_cell.angle_alpha   90.00
_cell.angle_beta   90.00
_cell.angle_gamma   90.00
#
_symmetry.space_group_name_H-M   'P 1'
#
loop_
_entity.id
_entity.type
_entity.pdbx_description
1 polymer ?
#
loop_
_entity_poly.entity_id
_entity_poly.type
_entity_poly.pdbx_seq_one_letter_code
_entity_poly.pdbx_strand_id
1 'polypeptide(L)' 'MKHFCTCDKTKCPLHPNNHDKGCSPCIEKNLKTHEVPNCFFDNIGVKERANDSYEEFAKAVLSLEQEK' A
#
# COMPACT_ATOMS: atom_id res chain seq x y z
N MET A 1 -0.86 -2.52 -20.10
CA MET A 1 -2.03 -2.66 -19.20
C MET A 1 -1.85 -1.72 -18.03
N LYS A 2 -2.81 -0.85 -17.75
CA LYS A 2 -2.82 -0.06 -16.50
C LYS A 2 -3.13 -1.05 -15.38
N HIS A 3 -2.09 -1.64 -14.81
CA HIS A 3 -2.20 -2.60 -13.71
C HIS A 3 -3.03 -1.93 -12.60
N PHE A 4 -3.97 -2.66 -11.98
CA PHE A 4 -4.94 -2.25 -10.94
C PHE A 4 -4.43 -1.37 -9.78
N CYS A 5 -3.12 -1.07 -9.72
CA CYS A 5 -2.50 -0.23 -8.72
C CYS A 5 -3.15 1.16 -8.68
N THR A 6 -3.65 1.52 -7.51
CA THR A 6 -4.22 2.84 -7.20
C THR A 6 -3.24 3.76 -6.47
N CYS A 7 -2.03 3.28 -6.15
CA CYS A 7 -1.02 4.02 -5.41
C CYS A 7 -0.66 5.33 -6.10
N ASP A 8 -0.66 6.43 -5.36
CA ASP A 8 -0.32 7.77 -5.87
C ASP A 8 1.20 8.04 -5.94
N LYS A 9 2.03 7.13 -5.40
CA LYS A 9 3.49 7.23 -5.34
C LYS A 9 4.14 6.88 -6.69
N THR A 10 3.75 7.60 -7.74
CA THR A 10 4.18 7.39 -9.13
C THR A 10 5.68 7.55 -9.36
N LYS A 11 6.41 8.23 -8.47
CA LYS A 11 7.88 8.34 -8.49
C LYS A 11 8.60 7.12 -7.93
N CYS A 12 7.90 6.17 -7.29
CA CYS A 12 8.50 4.97 -6.73
C CYS A 12 9.09 4.10 -7.87
N PRO A 13 10.34 3.63 -7.78
CA PRO A 13 10.94 2.80 -8.83
C PRO A 13 10.22 1.45 -9.01
N LEU A 14 9.45 1.00 -8.01
CA LEU A 14 8.64 -0.22 -8.05
C LEU A 14 7.20 0.02 -8.55
N HIS A 15 6.88 1.26 -8.93
CA HIS A 15 5.56 1.59 -9.45
C HIS A 15 5.39 0.98 -10.85
N PRO A 16 4.24 0.35 -11.18
CA PRO A 16 4.00 -0.26 -12.49
C PRO A 16 3.98 0.71 -13.69
N ASN A 17 4.17 2.02 -13.46
CA ASN A 17 4.33 3.00 -14.54
C ASN A 17 5.79 3.14 -14.97
N ASN A 18 6.72 2.68 -14.13
CA ASN A 18 8.15 2.86 -14.30
C ASN A 18 8.84 1.56 -14.77
N HIS A 19 8.07 0.49 -14.98
CA HIS A 19 8.52 -0.78 -15.54
C HIS A 19 7.33 -1.63 -16.00
N ASP A 20 7.60 -2.74 -16.67
CA ASP A 20 6.62 -3.67 -17.26
C ASP A 20 6.21 -4.84 -16.33
N LYS A 21 6.82 -4.98 -15.16
CA LYS A 21 6.58 -6.08 -14.20
C LYS A 21 5.32 -5.99 -13.32
N GLY A 22 4.40 -5.07 -13.60
CA GLY A 22 3.18 -4.90 -12.80
C GLY A 22 3.44 -4.54 -11.33
N CYS A 23 2.65 -5.06 -10.39
CA CYS A 23 2.85 -4.78 -8.95
C CYS A 23 3.84 -5.74 -8.26
N SER A 24 4.33 -6.77 -8.96
CA SER A 24 5.14 -7.84 -8.35
C SER A 24 6.35 -7.33 -7.55
N PRO A 25 7.15 -6.36 -8.02
CA PRO A 25 8.29 -5.85 -7.25
C PRO A 25 7.86 -5.13 -5.96
N CYS A 26 6.74 -4.41 -5.98
CA CYS A 26 6.19 -3.74 -4.80
C CYS A 26 5.73 -4.78 -3.76
N ILE A 27 5.00 -5.81 -4.19
CA ILE A 27 4.55 -6.88 -3.29
C ILE A 27 5.75 -7.63 -2.72
N GLU A 28 6.74 -7.99 -3.54
CA GLU A 28 7.95 -8.67 -3.08
C GLU A 28 8.71 -7.84 -2.02
N LYS A 29 8.88 -6.53 -2.25
CA LYS A 29 9.53 -5.62 -1.29
C LYS A 29 8.78 -5.62 0.05
N ASN A 30 7.47 -5.43 0.03
CA ASN A 30 6.66 -5.34 1.25
C ASN A 30 6.59 -6.69 2.00
N LEU A 31 6.59 -7.82 1.30
CA LEU A 31 6.70 -9.14 1.92
C LEU A 31 8.04 -9.33 2.64
N LYS A 32 9.15 -8.86 2.06
CA LYS A 32 10.49 -8.94 2.68
C LYS A 32 10.64 -8.01 3.90
N THR A 33 9.95 -6.87 3.91
CA THR A 33 10.03 -5.87 4.99
C THR A 33 8.92 -6.02 6.04
N HIS A 34 8.01 -6.98 5.88
CA HIS A 34 6.82 -7.15 6.72
C HIS A 34 5.94 -5.89 6.78
N GLU A 35 5.77 -5.26 5.62
CA GLU A 35 4.98 -4.05 5.43
C GLU A 35 3.73 -4.33 4.58
N VAL A 36 2.76 -3.44 4.65
CA VAL A 36 1.53 -3.42 3.84
C VAL A 36 1.69 -2.40 2.71
N PRO A 37 1.39 -2.75 1.45
CA PRO A 37 1.50 -1.83 0.33
C PRO A 37 0.61 -0.59 0.47
N ASN A 38 1.08 0.58 0.03
CA ASN A 38 0.34 1.85 0.11
C ASN A 38 -1.07 1.78 -0.50
N CYS A 39 -1.27 1.03 -1.57
CA CYS A 39 -2.58 0.90 -2.21
C CYS A 39 -3.66 0.31 -1.30
N PHE A 40 -3.29 -0.46 -0.26
CA PHE A 40 -4.23 -0.98 0.73
C PHE A 40 -4.65 0.11 1.73
N PHE A 41 -3.70 0.93 2.19
CA PHE A 41 -4.00 2.11 3.02
C PHE A 41 -4.87 3.12 2.26
N ASP A 42 -4.56 3.37 0.98
CA ASP A 42 -5.37 4.25 0.12
C ASP A 42 -6.81 3.73 0.00
N ASN A 43 -7.00 2.41 -0.13
CA ASN A 43 -8.32 1.79 -0.25
C ASN A 43 -9.20 1.98 1.00
N ILE A 44 -8.59 2.09 2.19
CA ILE A 44 -9.30 2.38 3.44
C ILE A 44 -9.29 3.88 3.79
N GLY A 45 -8.77 4.74 2.91
CA GLY A 45 -8.78 6.19 3.10
C GLY A 45 -7.71 6.74 4.07
N VAL A 46 -6.72 5.93 4.47
CA VAL A 46 -5.71 6.30 5.46
C VAL A 46 -4.50 6.93 4.77
N LYS A 47 -4.37 8.25 4.89
CA LYS A 47 -3.27 9.02 4.28
C LYS A 47 -2.10 9.25 5.22
N GLU A 48 -2.37 9.41 6.50
CA GLU A 48 -1.37 9.63 7.54
C GLU A 48 -1.34 8.42 8.46
N ARG A 49 -0.13 7.93 8.73
CA ARG A 49 0.15 6.74 9.54
C ARG A 49 1.60 6.79 10.01
N ALA A 50 1.90 6.10 11.11
CA ALA A 50 3.25 6.12 11.68
C ALA A 50 4.26 5.32 10.84
N ASN A 51 3.83 4.19 10.27
CA ASN A 51 4.65 3.31 9.44
C ASN A 51 3.77 2.40 8.56
N ASP A 52 4.40 1.55 7.75
CA ASP A 52 3.73 0.64 6.84
C ASP A 52 3.56 -0.79 7.43
N SER A 53 3.74 -1.00 8.74
CA SER A 53 3.66 -2.34 9.32
C SER A 53 2.24 -2.94 9.27
N TYR A 54 2.17 -4.27 9.39
CA TYR A 54 0.88 -4.97 9.57
C TYR A 54 0.10 -4.48 10.79
N GLU A 55 0.79 -4.15 11.89
CA GLU A 55 0.16 -3.67 13.12
C GLU A 55 -0.50 -2.31 12.90
N GLU A 56 0.20 -1.38 12.24
CA GLU A 56 -0.33 -0.05 11.94
C GLU A 56 -1.55 -0.15 11.00
N PHE A 57 -1.48 -1.02 9.99
CA PHE A 57 -2.62 -1.27 9.11
C PHE A 57 -3.83 -1.83 9.88
N ALA A 58 -3.61 -2.81 10.77
CA ALA A 58 -4.68 -3.41 11.57
C ALA A 58 -5.34 -2.38 12.50
N LYS A 59 -4.56 -1.53 13.17
CA LYS A 59 -5.08 -0.43 13.99
C LYS A 59 -5.95 0.50 13.16
N ALA A 60 -5.48 0.90 11.98
CA ALA A 60 -6.20 1.79 11.10
C ALA A 60 -7.55 1.20 10.66
N VAL A 61 -7.60 -0.09 10.32
CA VAL A 61 -8.85 -0.80 9.98
C VAL A 61 -9.82 -0.81 11.17
N LEU A 62 -9.35 -1.17 12.37
CA LEU A 62 -10.20 -1.27 13.56
C LEU A 62 -10.74 0.10 14.02
N SER A 63 -9.96 1.17 13.87
CA SER A 63 -10.43 2.52 14.16
C SER A 63 -11.59 2.95 13.24
N LEU A 64 -11.53 2.60 11.95
CA LEU A 64 -12.59 2.90 11.00
C LEU A 64 -13.89 2.12 11.26
N GLU A 65 -13.81 0.93 11.85
CA GLU A 65 -14.99 0.15 12.23
C GLU A 65 -15.70 0.71 13.47
N GLN A 66 -14.98 1.40 14.35
CA GLN A 66 -15.54 2.03 15.56
C GLN A 66 -16.25 3.37 15.26
N GLU A 67 -15.98 3.97 14.10
CA GLU A 67 -16.58 5.22 13.66
C GLU A 67 -17.88 5.01 12.82
N LYS A 68 -18.26 3.75 12.56
CA LYS A 68 -19.50 3.37 11.87
C LYS A 68 -20.60 3.00 12.84
#